data_AF-A0A7S2DFZ2-F1
#
_entry.id   AF-A0A7S2DFZ2-F1
#
_cell.length_a   1.000
_cell.length_b   1.000
_cell.length_c   1.000
_cell.angle_alpha   90.00
_cell.angle_beta   90.00
_cell.angle_gamma   90.00
#
_symmetry.space_group_name_H-M   'P 1'
#
loop_
_entity.id
_entity.type
_entity.pdbx_description
1 polymer ?
#
loop_
_entity_poly.entity_id
_entity_poly.type
_entity_poly.pdbx_seq_one_letter_code
_entity_poly.pdbx_strand_id
1 'polypeptide(L)'
;STILTFCTDVLSPIIHGMTSEFNQKLLEQNVKMFDAYTYINQLFLDKIGDIYEEGDLVLVYDYQLMLLPALLRKRFPDITCGFFLHCPFPSSEIYRTLPEREQFLNGILGADLIAFNHFDYVRHFLNACTLFLGLESLPSKIEYNGRIINIEICPAGIDLSWFQEITSKLNPNSEGGGIYGG
;
A
#
# COMPACT_ATOMS: atom_id res chain seq x y z
N SER A 1 -20.32 -5.84 -10.68
CA SER A 1 -20.02 -6.33 -9.32
C SER A 1 -19.69 -5.12 -8.46
N THR A 2 -20.15 -5.06 -7.21
CA THR A 2 -20.02 -3.90 -6.30
C THR A 2 -18.58 -3.42 -6.08
N ILE A 3 -17.60 -4.30 -6.31
CA ILE A 3 -16.17 -4.05 -6.15
C ILE A 3 -15.58 -3.23 -7.28
N LEU A 4 -15.93 -3.58 -8.53
CA LEU A 4 -15.55 -2.77 -9.69
C LEU A 4 -16.12 -1.37 -9.48
N THR A 5 -17.39 -1.24 -9.09
CA THR A 5 -18.05 0.03 -8.75
C THR A 5 -17.29 0.83 -7.68
N PHE A 6 -16.78 0.23 -6.59
CA PHE A 6 -15.98 1.00 -5.62
C PHE A 6 -14.62 1.44 -6.18
N CYS A 7 -13.94 0.54 -6.90
CA CYS A 7 -12.66 0.85 -7.51
C CYS A 7 -12.79 1.92 -8.60
N THR A 8 -13.80 1.81 -9.47
CA THR A 8 -14.02 2.69 -10.62
C THR A 8 -14.76 3.96 -10.27
N ASP A 9 -15.71 3.91 -9.33
CA ASP A 9 -16.66 5.01 -9.09
C ASP A 9 -16.38 5.78 -7.78
N VAL A 10 -15.52 5.24 -6.89
CA VAL A 10 -15.11 5.92 -5.64
C VAL A 10 -13.61 6.15 -5.58
N LEU A 11 -12.78 5.10 -5.71
CA LEU A 11 -11.33 5.25 -5.57
C LEU A 11 -10.69 5.93 -6.77
N SER A 12 -10.99 5.48 -7.99
CA SER A 12 -10.40 6.03 -9.22
C SER A 12 -10.61 7.55 -9.36
N PRO A 13 -11.82 8.13 -9.19
CA PRO A 13 -12.00 9.57 -9.31
C PRO A 13 -11.22 10.39 -8.27
N ILE A 14 -11.09 9.87 -7.05
CA ILE A 14 -10.32 10.52 -5.97
C ILE A 14 -8.82 10.46 -6.28
N ILE A 15 -8.33 9.27 -6.63
CA ILE A 15 -6.91 9.01 -6.94
C ILE A 15 -6.45 9.82 -8.15
N HIS A 16 -7.30 9.95 -9.16
CA HIS A 16 -7.00 10.70 -10.39
C HIS A 16 -7.37 12.20 -10.33
N GLY A 17 -7.81 12.70 -9.17
CA GLY A 17 -8.13 14.11 -8.98
C GLY A 17 -9.32 14.62 -9.78
N MET A 18 -10.23 13.73 -10.18
CA MET A 18 -11.47 14.04 -10.88
C MET A 18 -12.56 14.45 -9.88
N THR A 19 -12.32 15.53 -9.13
CA THR A 19 -13.20 16.00 -8.06
C THR A 19 -14.55 16.55 -8.55
N SER A 20 -14.71 16.82 -9.85
CA SER A 20 -15.97 17.31 -10.44
C SER A 20 -17.08 16.26 -10.50
N GLU A 21 -16.78 14.98 -10.26
CA GLU A 21 -17.74 13.87 -10.27
C GLU A 21 -18.09 13.37 -8.85
N PHE A 22 -17.61 14.06 -7.82
CA PHE A 22 -17.77 13.67 -6.41
C PHE A 22 -19.24 13.82 -5.95
N ASN A 23 -20.00 12.73 -6.06
CA ASN A 23 -21.44 12.73 -5.85
C ASN A 23 -21.77 12.47 -4.36
N GLN A 24 -22.47 13.39 -3.71
CA GLN A 24 -22.87 13.28 -2.29
C GLN A 24 -23.65 11.98 -1.98
N LYS A 25 -24.32 11.40 -2.98
CA LYS A 25 -25.03 10.11 -2.90
C LYS A 25 -24.11 8.88 -2.81
N LEU A 26 -22.87 8.97 -3.32
CA LEU A 26 -21.86 7.91 -3.20
C LEU A 26 -21.30 7.84 -1.77
N LEU A 27 -21.22 8.98 -1.06
CA LEU A 27 -20.84 9.03 0.36
C LEU A 27 -21.81 8.25 1.25
N GLU A 28 -23.13 8.34 0.98
CA GLU A 28 -24.14 7.59 1.75
C GLU A 28 -24.05 6.07 1.54
N GLN A 29 -23.53 5.63 0.39
CA GLN A 29 -23.30 4.22 0.07
C GLN A 29 -21.89 3.75 0.45
N ASN A 30 -21.01 4.67 0.84
CA ASN A 30 -19.58 4.43 1.05
C ASN A 30 -19.31 3.34 2.09
N VAL A 31 -20.09 3.28 3.17
CA VAL A 31 -19.91 2.25 4.22
C VAL A 31 -20.07 0.84 3.64
N LYS A 32 -21.15 0.58 2.89
CA LYS A 32 -21.39 -0.74 2.27
C LYS A 32 -20.34 -1.08 1.21
N MET A 33 -19.84 -0.08 0.50
CA MET A 33 -18.82 -0.27 -0.52
C MET A 33 -17.44 -0.53 0.10
N PHE A 34 -17.12 0.13 1.21
CA PHE A 34 -15.90 -0.12 1.99
C PHE A 34 -15.93 -1.48 2.68
N ASP A 35 -17.08 -1.93 3.19
CA ASP A 35 -17.24 -3.28 3.71
C ASP A 35 -16.95 -4.33 2.62
N ALA A 36 -17.46 -4.11 1.41
CA ALA A 36 -17.17 -4.99 0.28
C ALA A 36 -15.68 -4.97 -0.12
N TYR A 37 -15.04 -3.80 -0.08
CA TYR A 37 -13.61 -3.65 -0.32
C TYR A 37 -12.78 -4.40 0.73
N THR A 38 -13.13 -4.25 2.00
CA THR A 38 -12.51 -4.96 3.12
C THR A 38 -12.68 -6.47 2.98
N TYR A 39 -13.88 -6.93 2.62
CA TYR A 39 -14.17 -8.34 2.36
C TYR A 39 -13.30 -8.92 1.24
N ILE A 40 -13.07 -8.19 0.15
CA ILE A 40 -12.15 -8.65 -0.90
C ILE A 40 -10.72 -8.75 -0.40
N ASN A 41 -10.23 -7.75 0.33
CA ASN A 41 -8.88 -7.81 0.90
C ASN A 41 -8.74 -9.02 1.86
N GLN A 42 -9.80 -9.36 2.61
CA GLN A 42 -9.83 -10.56 3.44
C GLN A 42 -9.79 -11.86 2.61
N LEU A 43 -10.52 -11.95 1.51
CA LEU A 43 -10.45 -13.12 0.62
C LEU A 43 -9.05 -13.32 0.02
N PHE A 44 -8.37 -12.22 -0.35
CA PHE A 44 -6.98 -12.27 -0.78
C PHE A 44 -6.06 -12.74 0.34
N LEU A 45 -6.22 -12.22 1.56
CA LEU A 45 -5.47 -12.69 2.73
C LEU A 45 -5.64 -14.19 2.95
N ASP A 46 -6.86 -14.70 2.84
CA ASP A 46 -7.14 -16.12 3.05
C ASP A 46 -6.49 -16.99 1.96
N LYS A 47 -6.58 -16.56 0.70
CA LYS A 47 -5.96 -17.27 -0.43
C LYS A 47 -4.42 -17.26 -0.36
N ILE A 48 -3.82 -16.15 0.05
CA ILE A 48 -2.38 -16.08 0.27
C ILE A 48 -1.99 -16.97 1.46
N GLY A 49 -2.78 -16.96 2.53
CA GLY A 49 -2.53 -17.79 3.70
C GLY A 49 -2.62 -19.30 3.46
N ASP A 50 -3.27 -19.74 2.38
CA ASP A 50 -3.31 -21.15 1.96
C ASP A 50 -1.99 -21.62 1.32
N ILE A 51 -1.16 -20.68 0.82
CA ILE A 51 0.06 -20.99 0.04
C ILE A 51 1.34 -20.37 0.62
N TYR A 52 1.21 -19.47 1.60
CA TYR A 52 2.33 -18.76 2.21
C TYR A 52 3.19 -19.69 3.06
N GLU A 53 4.50 -19.66 2.85
CA GLU A 53 5.50 -20.28 3.70
C GLU A 53 6.33 -19.22 4.44
N GLU A 54 6.82 -19.54 5.64
CA GLU A 54 7.63 -18.61 6.42
C GLU A 54 8.90 -18.22 5.66
N GLY A 55 9.15 -16.91 5.58
CA GLY A 55 10.23 -16.34 4.76
C GLY A 55 9.83 -15.96 3.35
N ASP A 56 8.61 -16.31 2.90
CA ASP A 56 8.11 -15.85 1.61
C ASP A 56 7.98 -14.33 1.55
N LEU A 57 8.16 -13.84 0.32
CA LEU A 57 8.05 -12.44 -0.03
C LEU A 57 6.74 -12.21 -0.78
N VAL A 58 5.91 -11.34 -0.25
CA VAL A 58 4.61 -11.00 -0.85
C VAL A 58 4.64 -9.58 -1.42
N LEU A 59 4.38 -9.46 -2.71
CA LEU A 59 4.20 -8.18 -3.40
C LEU A 59 2.74 -7.90 -3.66
N VAL A 60 2.25 -6.80 -3.08
CA VAL A 60 0.90 -6.31 -3.27
C VAL A 60 0.91 -5.16 -4.27
N TYR A 61 0.02 -5.23 -5.25
CA TYR A 61 -0.05 -4.25 -6.32
C TYR A 61 -1.39 -3.51 -6.31
N ASP A 62 -1.29 -2.21 -6.54
CA ASP A 62 -2.35 -1.30 -6.95
C ASP A 62 -3.43 -1.03 -5.88
N TYR A 63 -4.27 -0.03 -6.16
CA TYR A 63 -5.17 0.59 -5.17
C TYR A 63 -6.31 -0.34 -4.70
N GLN A 64 -6.54 -1.47 -5.36
CA GLN A 64 -7.60 -2.43 -5.01
C GLN A 64 -7.24 -3.24 -3.75
N LEU A 65 -5.96 -3.27 -3.37
CA LEU A 65 -5.44 -4.09 -2.27
C LEU A 65 -4.68 -3.25 -1.21
N MET A 66 -5.04 -1.98 -1.03
CA MET A 66 -4.36 -1.08 -0.09
C MET A 66 -4.49 -1.52 1.38
N LEU A 67 -5.50 -2.31 1.75
CA LEU A 67 -5.64 -2.82 3.13
C LEU A 67 -4.86 -4.12 3.36
N LEU A 68 -4.51 -4.84 2.29
CA LEU A 68 -3.91 -6.15 2.36
C LEU A 68 -2.56 -6.19 3.10
N PRO A 69 -1.63 -5.23 2.97
CA PRO A 69 -0.35 -5.29 3.67
C PRO A 69 -0.51 -5.34 5.20
N ALA A 70 -1.40 -4.52 5.77
CA ALA A 70 -1.67 -4.55 7.21
C ALA A 70 -2.37 -5.84 7.65
N LEU A 71 -3.27 -6.38 6.83
CA LEU A 71 -3.92 -7.67 7.11
C LEU A 71 -2.91 -8.82 7.09
N LEU A 72 -2.01 -8.84 6.12
CA LEU A 72 -0.91 -9.79 6.03
C LEU A 72 -0.02 -9.71 7.25
N ARG A 73 0.45 -8.51 7.61
CA ARG A 73 1.28 -8.28 8.79
C ARG A 73 0.61 -8.73 10.09
N LYS A 74 -0.70 -8.54 10.21
CA LYS A 74 -1.46 -8.98 11.39
C LYS A 74 -1.52 -10.50 11.50
N ARG A 75 -1.63 -11.22 10.38
CA ARG A 75 -1.69 -12.69 10.34
C ARG A 75 -0.31 -13.33 10.41
N PHE A 76 0.67 -12.69 9.80
CA PHE A 76 2.06 -13.13 9.65
C PHE A 76 3.00 -11.99 10.09
N PRO A 77 3.32 -11.86 11.39
CA PRO A 77 4.07 -10.72 11.93
C PRO A 77 5.43 -10.50 11.26
N ASP A 78 6.11 -11.58 10.86
CA ASP A 78 7.46 -11.56 10.29
C ASP A 78 7.48 -11.59 8.76
N ILE A 79 6.34 -11.42 8.09
CA ILE A 79 6.25 -11.45 6.63
C ILE A 79 7.15 -10.40 5.98
N THR A 80 7.76 -10.71 4.84
CA THR A 80 8.39 -9.67 4.01
C THR A 80 7.36 -9.19 2.98
N CYS A 81 6.90 -7.95 3.11
CA CYS A 81 5.79 -7.43 2.31
C CYS A 81 6.16 -6.14 1.56
N GLY A 82 5.91 -6.13 0.25
CA GLY A 82 5.99 -4.95 -0.60
C GLY A 82 4.64 -4.42 -1.02
N PHE A 83 4.52 -3.11 -1.23
CA PHE A 83 3.37 -2.49 -1.85
C PHE A 83 3.80 -1.58 -3.00
N PHE A 84 3.15 -1.70 -4.16
CA PHE A 84 3.37 -0.83 -5.30
C PHE A 84 2.08 -0.16 -5.76
N LEU A 85 2.09 1.17 -5.84
CA LEU A 85 0.98 1.92 -6.40
C LEU A 85 1.32 2.38 -7.82
N HIS A 86 0.63 1.79 -8.80
CA HIS A 86 0.79 2.15 -10.21
C HIS A 86 0.15 3.50 -10.54
N CYS A 87 -1.01 3.77 -9.96
CA CYS A 87 -1.73 5.01 -10.16
C CYS A 87 -1.10 6.18 -9.38
N PRO A 88 -1.42 7.44 -9.75
CA PRO A 88 -1.01 8.60 -8.97
C PRO A 88 -1.50 8.53 -7.53
N PHE A 89 -0.67 8.89 -6.55
CA PHE A 89 -1.18 9.15 -5.21
C PHE A 89 -1.74 10.59 -5.17
N PRO A 90 -2.99 10.80 -4.72
CA PRO A 90 -3.63 12.11 -4.78
C PRO A 90 -3.00 13.10 -3.78
N SER A 91 -3.09 14.40 -4.07
CA SER A 91 -2.65 15.43 -3.13
C SER A 91 -3.43 15.36 -1.81
N SER A 92 -2.85 15.88 -0.71
CA SER A 92 -3.52 15.90 0.60
C SER A 92 -4.87 16.62 0.61
N GLU A 93 -5.04 17.61 -0.27
CA GLU A 93 -6.30 18.36 -0.43
C GLU A 93 -7.42 17.49 -1.00
N ILE A 94 -7.08 16.58 -1.91
CA ILE A 94 -8.03 15.64 -2.50
C ILE A 94 -8.21 14.44 -1.57
N TYR A 95 -7.12 13.90 -1.03
CA TYR A 95 -7.13 12.73 -0.15
C TYR A 95 -7.99 12.92 1.10
N ARG A 96 -8.07 14.14 1.65
CA ARG A 96 -8.91 14.43 2.82
C ARG A 96 -10.41 14.19 2.60
N THR A 97 -10.85 14.13 1.34
CA THR A 97 -12.26 13.88 1.00
C THR A 97 -12.65 12.40 1.16
N LEU A 98 -11.65 11.50 1.25
CA LEU A 98 -11.85 10.07 1.47
C LEU A 98 -12.27 9.82 2.94
N PRO A 99 -13.45 9.24 3.21
CA PRO A 99 -13.91 9.03 4.58
C PRO A 99 -13.00 8.07 5.35
N GLU A 100 -12.57 6.98 4.71
CA GLU A 100 -11.76 5.90 5.30
C GLU A 100 -10.25 6.11 5.10
N ARG A 101 -9.82 7.37 4.98
CA ARG A 101 -8.43 7.77 4.68
C ARG A 101 -7.40 7.15 5.61
N GLU A 102 -7.69 7.09 6.91
CA GLU A 102 -6.76 6.55 7.90
C GLU A 102 -6.61 5.05 7.74
N GLN A 103 -7.70 4.33 7.46
CA GLN A 103 -7.69 2.89 7.21
C GLN A 103 -6.83 2.55 5.99
N PHE A 104 -6.93 3.33 4.90
CA PHE A 104 -6.08 3.12 3.72
C PHE A 104 -4.60 3.38 4.01
N LEU A 105 -4.26 4.48 4.68
CA LEU A 105 -2.86 4.74 5.05
C LEU A 105 -2.31 3.63 5.96
N ASN A 106 -3.05 3.27 7.01
CA ASN A 106 -2.66 2.20 7.92
C ASN A 106 -2.53 0.85 7.20
N GLY A 107 -3.39 0.60 6.21
CA GLY A 107 -3.33 -0.55 5.32
C GLY A 107 -2.00 -0.63 4.57
N ILE A 108 -1.63 0.44 3.88
CA ILE A 108 -0.40 0.52 3.08
C ILE A 108 0.84 0.44 3.97
N LEU A 109 0.81 1.08 5.13
CA LEU A 109 1.90 1.08 6.13
C LEU A 109 2.14 -0.31 6.79
N GLY A 110 1.34 -1.32 6.45
CA GLY A 110 1.66 -2.72 6.80
C GLY A 110 2.84 -3.29 6.03
N ALA A 111 3.22 -2.70 4.89
CA ALA A 111 4.35 -3.12 4.07
C ALA A 111 5.71 -2.71 4.69
N ASP A 112 6.79 -3.35 4.26
CA ASP A 112 8.18 -2.99 4.60
C ASP A 112 8.78 -2.04 3.57
N LEU A 113 8.30 -2.13 2.34
CA LEU A 113 8.67 -1.27 1.23
C LEU A 113 7.43 -0.84 0.46
N ILE A 114 7.31 0.46 0.24
CA ILE A 114 6.27 1.09 -0.56
C ILE A 114 6.95 1.75 -1.76
N ALA A 115 6.48 1.50 -2.98
CA ALA A 115 7.00 2.23 -4.14
C ALA A 115 5.92 2.85 -5.02
N PHE A 116 6.33 3.93 -5.69
CA PHE A 116 5.50 4.73 -6.59
C PHE A 116 6.22 4.99 -7.90
N ASN A 117 5.47 5.34 -8.95
CA ASN A 117 6.05 5.68 -10.25
C ASN A 117 6.75 7.06 -10.30
N HIS A 118 6.37 7.99 -9.42
CA HIS A 118 6.84 9.38 -9.47
C HIS A 118 7.15 9.96 -8.09
N PHE A 119 8.14 10.84 -8.03
CA PHE A 119 8.56 11.53 -6.79
C PHE A 119 7.43 12.33 -6.15
N ASP A 120 6.57 12.97 -6.95
CA ASP A 120 5.46 13.75 -6.40
C ASP A 120 4.44 12.88 -5.66
N TYR A 121 4.26 11.62 -6.07
CA TYR A 121 3.35 10.69 -5.38
C TYR A 121 3.90 10.27 -4.03
N VAL A 122 5.23 10.05 -3.94
CA VAL A 122 5.93 9.84 -2.66
C VAL A 122 5.66 11.02 -1.72
N ARG A 123 5.85 12.25 -2.21
CA ARG A 123 5.62 13.47 -1.40
C ARG A 123 4.17 13.58 -0.93
N HIS A 124 3.21 13.29 -1.80
CA HIS A 124 1.79 13.33 -1.43
C HIS A 124 1.43 12.27 -0.39
N PHE A 125 1.96 11.04 -0.53
CA PHE A 125 1.76 9.98 0.44
C PHE A 125 2.37 10.32 1.80
N LEU A 126 3.61 10.81 1.82
CA LEU A 126 4.29 11.22 3.06
C LEU A 126 3.54 12.34 3.77
N ASN A 127 3.11 13.37 3.02
CA ASN A 127 2.30 14.44 3.57
C ASN A 127 0.97 13.93 4.11
N ALA A 128 0.31 12.98 3.45
CA ALA A 128 -0.91 12.37 3.96
C ALA A 128 -0.67 11.61 5.27
N CYS A 129 0.42 10.84 5.37
CA CYS A 129 0.80 10.15 6.61
C CYS A 129 1.04 11.14 7.76
N THR A 130 1.75 12.24 7.51
CA THR A 130 1.97 13.27 8.53
C THR A 130 0.67 13.97 8.92
N LEU A 131 -0.18 14.33 7.97
CA LEU A 131 -1.40 15.10 8.23
C LEU A 131 -2.50 14.29 8.92
N PHE A 132 -2.67 13.02 8.55
CA PHE A 132 -3.81 12.21 9.01
C PHE A 132 -3.44 11.20 10.09
N LEU A 133 -2.17 10.78 10.18
CA LEU A 133 -1.71 9.84 11.20
C LEU A 133 -0.73 10.47 12.20
N GLY A 134 -0.30 11.72 11.98
CA GLY A 134 0.65 12.40 12.86
C GLY A 134 2.06 11.83 12.82
N LEU A 135 2.41 11.10 11.75
CA LEU A 135 3.71 10.44 11.62
C LEU A 135 4.79 11.42 11.15
N GLU A 136 5.96 11.34 11.77
CA GLU A 136 7.16 11.98 11.24
C GLU A 136 7.68 11.16 10.06
N SER A 137 7.90 11.85 8.93
CA SER A 137 8.40 11.24 7.72
C SER A 137 9.73 11.83 7.28
N LEU A 138 10.62 10.96 6.83
CA LEU A 138 11.81 11.31 6.07
C LEU A 138 11.50 11.13 4.57
N PRO A 139 12.28 11.75 3.65
CA PRO A 139 12.00 11.70 2.22
C PRO A 139 11.86 10.30 1.61
N SER A 140 12.48 9.28 2.22
CA SER A 140 12.46 7.88 1.76
C SER A 140 12.07 6.88 2.84
N LYS A 141 11.65 7.34 4.03
CA LYS A 141 11.36 6.45 5.16
C LYS A 141 10.25 7.01 6.04
N ILE A 142 9.48 6.12 6.64
CA ILE A 142 8.51 6.46 7.67
C ILE A 142 8.60 5.47 8.82
N GLU A 143 8.60 5.97 10.05
CA GLU A 143 8.50 5.12 11.24
C GLU A 143 7.03 4.90 11.57
N TYR A 144 6.63 3.64 11.71
CA TYR A 144 5.27 3.27 12.02
C TYR A 144 5.25 2.02 12.91
N ASN A 145 4.64 2.14 14.10
CA ASN A 145 4.55 1.06 15.10
C ASN A 145 5.91 0.40 15.42
N GLY A 146 6.97 1.22 15.55
CA GLY A 146 8.33 0.76 15.84
C GLY A 146 9.05 0.08 14.67
N ARG A 147 8.48 0.16 13.46
CA ARG A 147 9.08 -0.37 12.22
C ARG A 147 9.46 0.77 11.30
N ILE A 148 10.56 0.59 10.57
CA ILE A 148 10.95 1.49 9.48
C ILE A 148 10.38 0.95 8.18
N ILE A 149 9.57 1.76 7.52
CA ILE A 149 9.01 1.46 6.22
C ILE A 149 9.75 2.30 5.20
N ASN A 150 10.30 1.65 4.18
CA ASN A 150 11.07 2.31 3.14
C ASN A 150 10.16 2.74 2.00
N ILE A 151 10.49 3.88 1.38
CA ILE A 151 9.72 4.45 0.29
C ILE A 151 10.63 4.70 -0.89
N GLU A 152 10.25 4.13 -2.03
CA GLU A 152 11.05 4.13 -3.25
C GLU A 152 10.29 4.65 -4.46
N ILE A 153 11.04 5.04 -5.48
CA ILE A 153 10.52 5.48 -6.77
C ILE A 153 10.92 4.43 -7.80
N CYS A 154 9.94 3.79 -8.43
CA CYS A 154 10.16 2.74 -9.41
C CYS A 154 9.29 2.95 -10.66
N PRO A 155 9.75 3.75 -11.65
CA PRO A 155 8.96 4.13 -12.83
C PRO A 155 8.66 2.98 -13.79
N ALA A 156 9.47 1.90 -13.76
CA ALA A 156 9.30 0.72 -14.62
C ALA A 156 8.38 -0.35 -14.00
N GLY A 157 7.90 -0.12 -12.77
CA GLY A 157 7.22 -1.13 -11.97
C GLY A 157 8.18 -1.96 -11.13
N ILE A 158 7.70 -2.47 -9.99
CA ILE A 158 8.45 -3.43 -9.17
C ILE A 158 8.41 -4.79 -9.86
N ASP A 159 9.58 -5.37 -10.14
CA ASP A 159 9.72 -6.82 -10.31
C ASP A 159 10.29 -7.48 -9.03
N LEU A 160 10.16 -8.81 -8.94
CA LEU A 160 10.62 -9.58 -7.78
C LEU A 160 12.12 -9.38 -7.51
N SER A 161 12.95 -9.34 -8.56
CA SER A 161 14.40 -9.17 -8.43
C SER A 161 14.77 -7.81 -7.85
N TRP A 162 14.15 -6.74 -8.34
CA TRP A 162 14.35 -5.39 -7.82
C TRP A 162 13.94 -5.30 -6.36
N PHE A 163 12.80 -5.92 -6.00
CA PHE A 163 12.33 -5.89 -4.63
C PHE A 163 13.27 -6.66 -3.68
N GLN A 164 13.75 -7.83 -4.09
CA GLN A 164 14.72 -8.62 -3.33
C GLN A 164 16.05 -7.85 -3.16
N GLU A 165 16.51 -7.17 -4.21
CA GLU A 165 17.70 -6.32 -4.16
C GLU A 165 17.53 -5.18 -3.15
N ILE A 166 16.40 -4.48 -3.19
CA ILE A 166 16.12 -3.37 -2.26
C ILE A 166 15.99 -3.91 -0.83
N THR A 167 15.22 -4.97 -0.62
CA THR A 167 14.96 -5.52 0.71
C THR A 167 16.23 -6.06 1.36
N SER A 168 17.11 -6.71 0.60
CA SER A 168 18.42 -7.17 1.11
C SER A 168 19.34 -6.01 1.52
N LYS A 169 19.32 -4.87 0.80
CA LYS A 169 20.04 -3.66 1.21
C LYS A 169 19.46 -3.02 2.47
N LEU A 170 18.16 -3.18 2.69
CA LEU A 170 17.45 -2.61 3.84
C LEU A 170 17.59 -3.46 5.11
N ASN A 171 17.80 -4.76 4.97
CA ASN A 171 18.05 -5.72 6.05
C ASN A 171 19.42 -6.41 5.89
N PRO A 172 20.54 -5.71 6.16
CA PRO A 172 21.89 -6.28 5.98
C PRO A 172 22.22 -7.49 6.88
N ASN A 173 21.32 -7.86 7.81
CA ASN A 173 21.50 -9.03 8.68
C ASN A 173 20.87 -10.33 8.11
N SER A 174 20.22 -10.29 6.94
CA SER A 174 19.78 -11.51 6.24
C SER A 174 20.88 -12.01 5.27
N GLU A 175 22.10 -12.16 5.77
CA GLU A 175 23.12 -12.93 5.05
C GLU A 175 22.97 -14.41 5.38
N GLY A 176 22.46 -15.17 4.40
CA GLY A 176 22.41 -16.62 4.44
C GLY A 176 22.66 -17.21 3.06
N GLY A 177 23.93 -17.47 2.76
CA GLY A 177 24.34 -18.44 1.72
C GLY A 177 24.75 -17.81 0.39
N GLY A 178 26.01 -17.36 0.31
CA GLY A 178 26.63 -17.02 -0.96
C GLY A 178 26.82 -18.24 -1.87
N ILE A 179 26.75 -18.00 -3.18
CA ILE A 179 27.69 -18.55 -4.16
C ILE A 179 27.53 -17.74 -5.46
N TYR A 180 28.39 -16.73 -5.65
CA TYR A 180 28.91 -16.45 -6.98
C TYR A 180 30.03 -17.45 -7.23
N GLY A 181 29.83 -18.33 -8.21
CA GLY A 181 30.86 -19.23 -8.71
C GLY A 181 30.69 -19.41 -10.21
N GLY A 182 31.76 -19.10 -10.95
CA GLY A 182 31.93 -19.45 -12.37
C GLY A 182 31.90 -18.27 -13.32
#